data_AF-A0A918KC15-F1
#
_entry.id   AF-A0A918KC15-F1
#
_cell.length_a   1.000
_cell.length_b   1.000
_cell.length_c   1.000
_cell.angle_alpha   90.00
_cell.angle_beta   90.00
_cell.angle_gamma   90.00
#
_symmetry.space_group_name_H-M   'P 1'
#
loop_
_entity.id
_entity.type
_entity.pdbx_description
1 polymer ?
#
loop_
_entity_poly.entity_id
_entity_poly.type
_entity_poly.pdbx_seq_one_letter_code
_entity_poly.pdbx_strand_id
1 'polypeptide(L)'
;MLYHYTFSYLAVNLFFIASGFLVTKSMVYRGDTPSFISARVLRIFPALAIHVLFVMFIIGPLATNIAWNDFFSSPDWYLQPLMVLTFFETDMNLPGIFDTNAEQFGSATLWTLRYEVIAYIGTLAVFSLGFLRKKWMVLAQFVLPSIGWIIGTRFGIFEALPGTIENLFRFGIAYGLGAAIYAYRERLNFGWITLAALITASYLLRKTEVLEVVMNAVLCWVIFRVAYMKAPKWAWLQRIPDLSYGIYIYHWCVLQLLFYWFPQLSVMELFALSFPPTVALAALSWYIVEKPMLRNKIKFANWLRGLGFKRPMAKQQYLLD
;
A
#
# COMPACT_ATOMS: atom_id res chain seq x y z
N MET A 1 -0.82 17.55 -13.21
CA MET A 1 -0.17 17.73 -11.89
C MET A 1 -1.02 18.69 -11.07
N LEU A 2 -1.06 18.51 -9.74
CA LEU A 2 -1.68 19.45 -8.82
C LEU A 2 -0.56 20.07 -7.97
N TYR A 3 -0.27 21.35 -8.18
CA TYR A 3 1.00 21.96 -7.79
C TYR A 3 2.17 21.15 -8.37
N HIS A 4 3.08 20.66 -7.51
CA HIS A 4 4.20 19.79 -7.92
C HIS A 4 3.88 18.29 -7.80
N TYR A 5 2.70 17.91 -7.30
CA TYR A 5 2.33 16.50 -7.12
C TYR A 5 1.72 15.91 -8.39
N THR A 6 2.15 14.71 -8.74
CA THR A 6 1.49 13.89 -9.76
C THR A 6 0.22 13.25 -9.20
N PHE A 7 -0.72 12.85 -10.08
CA PHE A 7 -1.93 12.17 -9.64
C PHE A 7 -1.63 10.82 -8.99
N SER A 8 -0.64 10.09 -9.51
CA SER A 8 -0.17 8.83 -8.93
C SER A 8 0.38 9.03 -7.51
N TYR A 9 1.12 10.11 -7.27
CA TYR A 9 1.62 10.46 -5.93
C TYR A 9 0.45 10.64 -4.93
N LEU A 10 -0.56 11.42 -5.32
CA LEU A 10 -1.73 11.68 -4.48
C LEU A 10 -2.59 10.42 -4.29
N ALA A 11 -2.71 9.57 -5.31
CA ALA A 11 -3.45 8.31 -5.22
C ALA A 11 -2.84 7.35 -4.20
N VAL A 12 -1.50 7.27 -4.13
CA VAL A 12 -0.81 6.46 -3.11
C VAL A 12 -1.05 7.04 -1.71
N ASN A 13 -0.97 8.36 -1.52
CA ASN A 13 -1.29 9.00 -0.24
C ASN A 13 -2.73 8.69 0.19
N LEU A 14 -3.68 8.79 -0.75
CA LEU A 14 -5.09 8.46 -0.53
C LEU A 14 -5.27 7.01 -0.06
N PHE A 15 -4.54 6.07 -0.68
CA PHE A 15 -4.52 4.66 -0.27
C PHE A 15 -4.02 4.50 1.18
N PHE A 16 -2.92 5.16 1.56
CA PHE A 16 -2.40 5.09 2.92
C PHE A 16 -3.35 5.73 3.95
N ILE A 17 -4.03 6.83 3.60
CA ILE A 17 -5.08 7.43 4.45
C ILE A 17 -6.23 6.43 4.69
N ALA A 18 -6.73 5.79 3.63
CA ALA A 18 -7.78 4.78 3.75
C ALA A 18 -7.31 3.58 4.59
N SER A 19 -6.08 3.13 4.37
CA SER A 19 -5.45 2.02 5.08
C SER A 19 -5.34 2.32 6.57
N GLY A 20 -4.84 3.50 6.95
CA GLY A 20 -4.75 3.93 8.35
C GLY A 20 -6.08 3.82 9.09
N PHE A 21 -7.15 4.32 8.47
CA PHE A 21 -8.49 4.22 9.05
C PHE A 21 -8.98 2.77 9.19
N LEU A 22 -8.89 1.96 8.12
CA LEU A 22 -9.42 0.60 8.08
C LEU A 22 -8.62 -0.37 8.93
N VAL A 23 -7.30 -0.21 8.99
CA VAL A 23 -6.40 -1.09 9.73
C VAL A 23 -6.47 -0.78 11.22
N THR A 24 -6.48 0.49 11.63
CA THR A 24 -6.74 0.87 13.03
C THR A 24 -8.12 0.36 13.48
N LYS A 25 -9.16 0.53 12.65
CA LYS A 25 -10.48 -0.07 12.93
C LYS A 25 -10.41 -1.58 13.11
N SER A 26 -9.75 -2.28 12.21
CA SER A 26 -9.60 -3.74 12.27
C SER A 26 -8.86 -4.19 13.53
N MET A 27 -7.83 -3.46 13.95
CA MET A 27 -7.05 -3.80 15.14
C MET A 27 -7.84 -3.56 16.42
N VAL A 28 -8.44 -2.39 16.57
CA VAL A 28 -9.24 -2.02 17.75
C VAL A 28 -10.48 -2.90 17.89
N TYR A 29 -11.15 -3.24 16.78
CA TYR A 29 -12.35 -4.09 16.82
C TYR A 29 -12.02 -5.55 17.16
N ARG A 30 -10.93 -6.10 16.62
CA ARG A 30 -10.56 -7.51 16.84
C ARG A 30 -9.88 -7.75 18.19
N GLY A 31 -9.02 -6.82 18.62
CA GLY A 31 -8.25 -6.93 19.86
C GLY A 31 -7.33 -8.16 19.94
N ASP A 32 -7.08 -8.85 18.82
CA ASP A 32 -6.36 -10.12 18.77
C ASP A 32 -5.22 -10.07 17.75
N THR A 33 -3.99 -9.99 18.28
CA THR A 33 -2.74 -9.96 17.51
C THR A 33 -2.61 -11.12 16.51
N PRO A 34 -2.81 -12.40 16.89
CA PRO A 34 -2.75 -13.51 15.94
C PRO A 34 -3.74 -13.39 14.78
N SER A 35 -4.98 -12.98 15.04
CA SER A 35 -5.98 -12.76 13.98
C SER A 35 -5.62 -11.60 13.08
N PHE A 36 -4.98 -10.55 13.61
CA PHE A 36 -4.48 -9.44 12.81
C PHE A 36 -3.36 -9.89 11.88
N ILE A 37 -2.31 -10.51 12.42
CA ILE A 37 -1.17 -11.04 11.66
C ILE A 37 -1.67 -11.97 10.56
N SER A 38 -2.50 -12.96 10.93
CA SER A 38 -3.04 -13.94 9.99
C SER A 38 -3.77 -13.30 8.81
N ALA A 39 -4.64 -12.32 9.08
CA ALA A 39 -5.41 -11.65 8.04
C ALA A 39 -4.54 -10.83 7.08
N ARG A 40 -3.38 -10.31 7.52
CA ARG A 40 -2.47 -9.52 6.68
C ARG A 40 -1.47 -10.39 5.94
N VAL A 41 -0.89 -11.39 6.60
CA VAL A 41 0.03 -12.33 5.99
C VAL A 41 -0.64 -13.07 4.84
N LEU A 42 -1.84 -13.63 5.06
CA LEU A 42 -2.57 -14.37 4.04
C LEU A 42 -3.17 -13.49 2.94
N ARG A 43 -3.24 -12.16 3.15
CA ARG A 43 -3.65 -11.20 2.12
C ARG A 43 -2.50 -10.90 1.16
N ILE A 44 -1.27 -10.76 1.66
CA ILE A 44 -0.14 -10.25 0.86
C ILE A 44 0.72 -11.39 0.32
N PHE A 45 1.28 -12.21 1.22
CA PHE A 45 2.40 -13.08 0.89
C PHE A 45 2.08 -14.20 -0.10
N PRO A 46 0.94 -14.92 -0.01
CA PRO A 46 0.66 -16.01 -0.95
C PRO A 46 0.59 -15.54 -2.41
N ALA A 47 -0.14 -14.45 -2.68
CA ALA A 47 -0.25 -13.91 -4.03
C ALA A 47 1.04 -13.21 -4.48
N LEU A 48 1.79 -12.58 -3.56
CA LEU A 48 3.12 -12.05 -3.88
C LEU A 48 4.09 -13.16 -4.32
N ALA A 49 4.11 -14.29 -3.62
CA ALA A 49 4.96 -15.43 -3.99
C ALA A 49 4.61 -15.98 -5.38
N ILE A 50 3.32 -16.10 -5.69
CA ILE A 50 2.87 -16.53 -7.02
C ILE A 50 3.24 -15.49 -8.09
N HIS A 51 3.13 -14.20 -7.80
CA HIS A 51 3.57 -13.13 -8.70
C HIS A 51 5.07 -13.18 -8.99
N VAL A 52 5.89 -13.38 -7.96
CA VAL A 52 7.35 -13.54 -8.15
C VAL A 52 7.66 -14.70 -9.07
N LEU A 53 7.04 -15.87 -8.84
CA LEU A 53 7.20 -17.04 -9.70
C LEU A 53 6.70 -16.77 -11.12
N PHE A 54 5.57 -16.09 -11.26
CA PHE A 54 5.01 -15.67 -12.55
C PHE A 54 6.01 -14.79 -13.31
N VAL A 55 6.61 -13.80 -12.66
CA VAL A 55 7.60 -12.94 -13.31
C VAL A 55 8.87 -13.72 -13.66
N MET A 56 9.36 -14.60 -12.78
CA MET A 56 10.58 -15.39 -13.01
C MET A 56 10.46 -16.42 -14.12
N PHE A 57 9.32 -17.11 -14.22
CA PHE A 57 9.13 -18.26 -15.11
C PHE A 57 8.30 -17.97 -16.35
N ILE A 58 7.53 -16.88 -16.37
CA ILE A 58 6.68 -16.51 -17.52
C ILE A 58 7.16 -15.19 -18.13
N ILE A 59 7.17 -14.11 -17.37
CA ILE A 59 7.55 -12.80 -17.92
C ILE A 59 9.02 -12.76 -18.32
N GLY A 60 9.92 -13.22 -17.46
CA GLY A 60 11.37 -13.21 -17.68
C GLY A 60 11.76 -13.91 -18.99
N PRO A 61 11.39 -15.19 -19.20
CA PRO A 61 11.69 -15.90 -20.44
C PRO A 61 11.07 -15.28 -21.71
N LEU A 62 9.94 -14.56 -21.58
CA LEU A 62 9.29 -13.86 -22.68
C LEU A 62 9.92 -12.49 -23.00
N ALA A 63 10.71 -11.95 -22.08
CA ALA A 63 11.27 -10.61 -22.14
C ALA A 63 12.80 -10.55 -22.19
N THR A 64 13.49 -11.69 -21.99
CA THR A 64 14.96 -11.74 -21.93
C THR A 64 15.59 -11.86 -23.31
N ASN A 65 16.68 -11.12 -23.53
CA ASN A 65 17.49 -11.17 -24.78
C ASN A 65 18.79 -11.98 -24.66
N ILE A 66 19.03 -12.61 -23.51
CA ILE A 66 20.17 -13.50 -23.32
C ILE A 66 19.76 -14.96 -23.51
N ALA A 67 20.75 -15.84 -23.71
CA ALA A 67 20.49 -17.27 -23.82
C ALA A 67 19.85 -17.80 -22.54
N TRP A 68 18.86 -18.70 -22.66
CA TRP A 68 18.14 -19.23 -21.50
C TRP A 68 19.06 -19.91 -20.48
N ASN A 69 20.15 -20.53 -20.94
CA ASN A 69 21.13 -21.12 -20.04
C ASN A 69 21.77 -20.07 -19.12
N ASP A 70 22.11 -18.90 -19.65
CA ASP A 70 22.70 -17.80 -18.90
C ASP A 70 21.65 -17.10 -18.02
N PHE A 71 20.42 -16.99 -18.51
CA PHE A 71 19.28 -16.45 -17.77
C PHE A 71 18.99 -17.25 -16.49
N PHE A 72 18.77 -18.57 -16.63
CA PHE A 72 18.41 -19.42 -15.50
C PHE A 72 19.60 -19.71 -14.58
N SER A 73 20.83 -19.62 -15.06
CA SER A 73 22.03 -19.83 -14.22
C SER A 73 22.47 -18.57 -13.47
N SER A 74 21.88 -17.41 -13.77
CA SER A 74 22.26 -16.15 -13.14
C SER A 74 21.92 -16.12 -11.65
N PRO A 75 22.84 -15.69 -10.76
CA PRO A 75 22.55 -15.45 -9.35
C PRO A 75 21.36 -14.50 -9.13
N ASP A 76 21.24 -13.47 -9.99
CA ASP A 76 20.18 -12.47 -9.87
C ASP A 76 18.80 -13.07 -10.07
N TRP A 77 18.68 -14.15 -10.86
CA TRP A 77 17.43 -14.88 -11.02
C TRP A 77 17.05 -15.63 -9.73
N TYR A 78 17.99 -16.36 -9.11
CA TYR A 78 17.74 -17.15 -7.91
C TYR A 78 17.48 -16.31 -6.65
N LEU A 79 18.04 -15.11 -6.57
CA LEU A 79 17.89 -14.24 -5.41
C LEU A 79 16.52 -13.53 -5.36
N GLN A 80 15.81 -13.41 -6.48
CA GLN A 80 14.55 -12.64 -6.53
C GLN A 80 13.50 -13.03 -5.49
N PRO A 81 13.20 -14.32 -5.23
CA PRO A 81 12.24 -14.68 -4.19
C PRO A 81 12.63 -14.17 -2.81
N LEU A 82 13.92 -14.24 -2.46
CA LEU A 82 14.39 -13.75 -1.18
C LEU A 82 14.29 -12.23 -1.11
N MET A 83 14.76 -11.53 -2.13
CA MET A 83 14.78 -10.05 -2.19
C MET A 83 13.37 -9.46 -2.09
N VAL A 84 12.44 -9.98 -2.89
CA VAL A 84 11.07 -9.45 -2.99
C VAL A 84 10.21 -9.84 -1.78
N LEU A 85 10.26 -11.10 -1.34
CA LEU A 85 9.44 -11.54 -0.20
C LEU A 85 9.90 -10.93 1.13
N THR A 86 11.17 -10.52 1.23
CA THR A 86 11.67 -9.77 2.39
C THR A 86 11.52 -8.25 2.23
N PHE A 87 11.07 -7.78 1.06
CA PHE A 87 11.01 -6.36 0.69
C PHE A 87 12.37 -5.64 0.77
N PHE A 88 13.48 -6.36 0.66
CA PHE A 88 14.81 -5.76 0.61
C PHE A 88 14.95 -4.97 -0.69
N GLU A 89 14.74 -5.64 -1.82
CA GLU A 89 14.60 -5.03 -3.14
C GLU A 89 13.29 -5.47 -3.79
N THR A 90 12.57 -4.51 -4.37
CA THR A 90 11.20 -4.70 -4.85
C THR A 90 11.07 -4.76 -6.36
N ASP A 91 12.08 -4.30 -7.09
CA ASP A 91 11.94 -3.94 -8.50
C ASP A 91 11.98 -5.16 -9.44
N MET A 92 12.41 -6.31 -8.91
CA MET A 92 12.57 -7.56 -9.65
C MET A 92 13.53 -7.45 -10.84
N ASN A 93 14.83 -7.34 -10.53
CA ASN A 93 15.90 -7.25 -11.52
C ASN A 93 16.27 -8.64 -12.03
N LEU A 94 15.76 -9.01 -13.21
CA LEU A 94 16.12 -10.27 -13.86
C LEU A 94 17.14 -10.02 -14.99
N PRO A 95 18.00 -11.00 -15.30
CA PRO A 95 19.08 -10.79 -16.26
C PRO A 95 18.53 -10.61 -17.68
N GLY A 96 18.90 -9.49 -18.31
CA GLY A 96 18.61 -9.20 -19.72
C GLY A 96 17.13 -9.00 -20.07
N ILE A 97 16.24 -8.78 -19.09
CA ILE A 97 14.82 -8.50 -19.36
C ILE A 97 14.64 -7.04 -19.77
N PHE A 98 13.72 -6.79 -20.72
CA PHE A 98 13.28 -5.44 -21.10
C PHE A 98 14.42 -4.46 -21.46
N ASP A 99 15.53 -4.95 -21.99
CA ASP A 99 16.74 -4.17 -22.28
C ASP A 99 16.52 -2.95 -23.22
N THR A 100 15.46 -3.00 -24.03
CA THR A 100 15.04 -1.90 -24.92
C THR A 100 14.05 -0.92 -24.27
N ASN A 101 13.46 -1.27 -23.13
CA ASN A 101 12.57 -0.38 -22.39
C ASN A 101 13.38 0.60 -21.54
N ALA A 102 12.81 1.78 -21.29
CA ALA A 102 13.42 2.79 -20.42
C ALA A 102 13.53 2.31 -18.95
N GLU A 103 12.57 1.48 -18.52
CA GLU A 103 12.53 0.86 -17.19
C GLU A 103 12.63 -0.65 -17.35
N GLN A 104 13.61 -1.28 -16.70
CA GLN A 104 13.97 -2.69 -16.93
C GLN A 104 13.53 -3.60 -15.77
N PHE A 105 12.56 -3.13 -15.00
CA PHE A 105 12.08 -3.77 -13.78
C PHE A 105 10.95 -4.75 -14.06
N GLY A 106 11.05 -5.96 -13.51
CA GLY A 106 9.96 -6.94 -13.54
C GLY A 106 8.73 -6.50 -12.74
N SER A 107 8.91 -5.68 -11.69
CA SER A 107 7.82 -5.24 -10.83
C SER A 107 8.14 -3.96 -10.05
N ALA A 108 8.18 -2.81 -10.74
CA ALA A 108 8.50 -1.55 -10.07
C ALA A 108 7.47 -1.10 -9.04
N THR A 109 6.23 -1.60 -9.08
CA THR A 109 5.14 -1.11 -8.23
C THR A 109 5.26 -1.54 -6.76
N LEU A 110 5.95 -2.65 -6.49
CA LEU A 110 6.04 -3.29 -5.18
C LEU A 110 6.72 -2.42 -4.10
N TRP A 111 7.40 -1.34 -4.49
CA TRP A 111 8.04 -0.43 -3.54
C TRP A 111 7.05 0.16 -2.52
N THR A 112 5.79 0.44 -2.90
CA THR A 112 4.78 0.96 -1.96
C THR A 112 4.22 -0.12 -1.03
N LEU A 113 4.14 -1.37 -1.50
CA LEU A 113 3.69 -2.53 -0.71
C LEU A 113 4.59 -2.76 0.52
N ARG A 114 5.91 -2.52 0.37
CA ARG A 114 6.85 -2.51 1.50
C ARG A 114 6.39 -1.60 2.63
N TYR A 115 5.98 -0.38 2.33
CA TYR A 115 5.51 0.57 3.35
C TYR A 115 4.15 0.20 3.92
N GLU A 116 3.29 -0.47 3.14
CA GLU A 116 2.04 -1.04 3.67
C GLU A 116 2.31 -2.10 4.73
N VAL A 117 3.25 -3.02 4.48
CA VAL A 117 3.68 -4.04 5.45
C VAL A 117 4.31 -3.39 6.68
N ILE A 118 5.17 -2.38 6.50
CA ILE A 118 5.75 -1.61 7.61
C ILE A 118 4.64 -0.94 8.44
N ALA A 119 3.62 -0.35 7.81
CA ALA A 119 2.50 0.27 8.52
C ALA A 119 1.68 -0.75 9.33
N TYR A 120 1.53 -1.99 8.82
CA TYR A 120 0.89 -3.08 9.55
C TYR A 120 1.71 -3.51 10.78
N ILE A 121 3.03 -3.65 10.62
CA ILE A 121 3.95 -3.93 11.73
C ILE A 121 3.92 -2.79 12.75
N GLY A 122 3.98 -1.54 12.30
CA GLY A 122 3.88 -0.36 13.14
C GLY A 122 2.58 -0.30 13.93
N THR A 123 1.44 -0.59 13.29
CA THR A 123 0.14 -0.65 13.98
C THR A 123 0.11 -1.73 15.04
N LEU A 124 0.66 -2.91 14.72
CA LEU A 124 0.77 -4.00 15.67
C LEU A 124 1.66 -3.62 16.87
N ALA A 125 2.79 -2.97 16.63
CA ALA A 125 3.70 -2.50 17.67
C ALA A 125 3.03 -1.45 18.57
N VAL A 126 2.45 -0.41 17.98
CA VAL A 126 1.71 0.65 18.69
C VAL A 126 0.58 0.04 19.54
N PHE A 127 -0.19 -0.91 18.99
CA PHE A 127 -1.23 -1.60 19.76
C PHE A 127 -0.63 -2.42 20.91
N SER A 128 0.42 -3.21 20.66
CA SER A 128 1.04 -4.10 21.66
C SER A 128 1.70 -3.33 22.80
N LEU A 129 2.24 -2.14 22.52
CA LEU A 129 2.79 -1.21 23.50
C LEU A 129 1.71 -0.41 24.27
N GLY A 130 0.44 -0.53 23.89
CA GLY A 130 -0.66 0.21 24.52
C GLY A 130 -0.78 1.67 24.05
N PHE A 131 -0.16 2.03 22.93
CA PHE A 131 -0.24 3.37 22.34
C PHE A 131 -1.53 3.65 21.56
N LEU A 132 -2.54 2.78 21.69
CA LEU A 132 -3.90 3.01 21.19
C LEU A 132 -4.92 3.23 22.33
N ARG A 133 -4.47 3.43 23.58
CA ARG A 133 -5.35 3.56 24.76
C ARG A 133 -6.07 4.91 24.86
N LYS A 134 -5.49 5.99 24.31
CA LYS A 134 -6.04 7.34 24.37
C LYS A 134 -6.03 7.98 22.98
N LYS A 135 -7.04 8.78 22.67
CA LYS A 135 -7.19 9.45 21.37
C LYS A 135 -5.96 10.29 20.98
N TRP A 136 -5.31 10.95 21.94
CA TRP A 136 -4.09 11.74 21.69
C TRP A 136 -2.90 10.88 21.22
N MET A 137 -2.81 9.61 21.63
CA MET A 137 -1.74 8.69 21.21
C MET A 137 -1.91 8.25 19.76
N VAL A 138 -3.17 8.17 19.30
CA VAL A 138 -3.48 7.98 17.89
C VAL A 138 -3.17 9.25 17.10
N LEU A 139 -3.52 10.42 17.64
CA LEU A 139 -3.17 11.71 17.03
C LEU A 139 -1.64 11.90 16.92
N ALA A 140 -0.86 11.44 17.90
CA ALA A 140 0.59 11.52 17.86
C ALA A 140 1.20 10.78 16.66
N GLN A 141 0.56 9.70 16.18
CA GLN A 141 1.01 8.98 14.97
C GLN A 141 0.84 9.80 13.68
N PHE A 142 0.00 10.83 13.68
CA PHE A 142 -0.11 11.81 12.60
C PHE A 142 0.85 13.01 12.83
N VAL A 143 0.86 13.53 14.05
CA VAL A 143 1.59 14.77 14.38
C VAL A 143 3.10 14.58 14.32
N LEU A 144 3.63 13.46 14.84
CA LEU A 144 5.08 13.24 14.88
C LEU A 144 5.69 13.12 13.48
N PRO A 145 5.13 12.33 12.53
CA PRO A 145 5.62 12.33 11.15
C PRO A 145 5.43 13.67 10.45
N SER A 146 4.37 14.43 10.76
CA SER A 146 4.15 15.76 10.17
C SER A 146 5.22 16.76 10.59
N ILE A 147 5.58 16.79 11.88
CA ILE A 147 6.66 17.65 12.39
C ILE A 147 8.00 17.19 11.79
N GLY A 148 8.25 15.87 11.80
CA GLY A 148 9.49 15.31 11.26
C GLY A 148 9.67 15.58 9.77
N TRP A 149 8.59 15.56 8.98
CA TRP A 149 8.60 15.96 7.57
C TRP A 149 9.00 17.43 7.40
N ILE A 150 8.34 18.33 8.11
CA ILE A 150 8.61 19.77 8.00
C ILE A 150 10.07 20.08 8.38
N ILE A 151 10.58 19.49 9.47
CA ILE A 151 11.98 19.64 9.88
C ILE A 151 12.91 19.00 8.85
N GLY A 152 12.63 17.77 8.44
CA GLY A 152 13.45 16.99 7.54
C GLY A 152 13.67 17.68 6.19
N THR A 153 12.61 18.23 5.60
CA THR A 153 12.71 18.96 4.34
C THR A 153 13.31 20.35 4.53
N ARG A 154 12.92 21.10 5.58
CA ARG A 154 13.41 22.46 5.81
C ARG A 154 14.93 22.53 6.04
N PHE A 155 15.50 21.51 6.67
CA PHE A 155 16.93 21.43 6.96
C PHE A 155 17.70 20.52 6.01
N GLY A 156 17.09 20.05 4.91
CA GLY A 156 17.75 19.20 3.91
C GLY A 156 18.18 17.81 4.44
N ILE A 157 17.58 17.31 5.52
CA ILE A 157 17.93 16.03 6.13
C ILE A 157 17.61 14.87 5.17
N PHE A 158 16.50 14.97 4.43
CA PHE A 158 16.11 13.93 3.47
C PHE A 158 17.03 13.84 2.26
N GLU A 159 17.74 14.91 1.90
CA GLU A 159 18.75 14.88 0.83
C GLU A 159 19.99 14.07 1.23
N ALA A 160 20.28 13.98 2.53
CA ALA A 160 21.43 13.26 3.08
C ALA A 160 21.10 11.80 3.49
N LEU A 161 19.82 11.41 3.46
CA LEU A 161 19.37 10.09 3.90
C LEU A 161 18.83 9.26 2.73
N PRO A 162 18.76 7.93 2.87
CA PRO A 162 18.07 7.11 1.88
C PRO A 162 16.62 7.56 1.71
N GLY A 163 16.12 7.60 0.47
CA GLY A 163 14.73 7.98 0.17
C GLY A 163 13.68 7.12 0.88
N THR A 164 14.06 5.95 1.40
CA THR A 164 13.23 5.14 2.30
C THR A 164 12.79 5.91 3.54
N ILE A 165 13.67 6.73 4.11
CA ILE A 165 13.37 7.51 5.31
C ILE A 165 12.35 8.60 4.99
N GLU A 166 12.54 9.35 3.90
CA GLU A 166 11.59 10.37 3.45
C GLU A 166 10.18 9.76 3.26
N ASN A 167 10.10 8.62 2.57
CA ASN A 167 8.84 7.92 2.35
C ASN A 167 8.18 7.41 3.65
N LEU A 168 8.96 7.03 4.67
CA LEU A 168 8.40 6.68 5.98
C LEU A 168 7.68 7.87 6.63
N PHE A 169 8.23 9.08 6.52
CA PHE A 169 7.55 10.28 7.03
C PHE A 169 6.30 10.61 6.20
N ARG A 170 6.42 10.62 4.88
CA ARG A 170 5.29 10.85 3.96
C ARG A 170 4.13 9.90 4.23
N PHE A 171 4.38 8.59 4.23
CA PHE A 171 3.35 7.59 4.47
C PHE A 171 2.90 7.56 5.93
N GLY A 172 3.77 7.94 6.88
CA GLY A 172 3.40 8.16 8.28
C GLY A 172 2.37 9.28 8.44
N ILE A 173 2.50 10.39 7.71
CA ILE A 173 1.50 11.47 7.68
C ILE A 173 0.17 10.93 7.15
N ALA A 174 0.18 10.32 5.96
CA ALA A 174 -1.02 9.80 5.31
C ALA A 174 -1.75 8.76 6.18
N TYR A 175 -1.02 7.73 6.61
CA TYR A 175 -1.55 6.63 7.41
C TYR A 175 -1.98 7.08 8.81
N GLY A 176 -1.15 7.88 9.48
CA GLY A 176 -1.45 8.45 10.79
C GLY A 176 -2.68 9.34 10.77
N LEU A 177 -2.87 10.13 9.70
CA LEU A 177 -4.08 10.94 9.51
C LEU A 177 -5.32 10.04 9.44
N GLY A 178 -5.29 8.99 8.63
CA GLY A 178 -6.38 8.01 8.56
C GLY A 178 -6.72 7.38 9.92
N ALA A 179 -5.70 7.00 10.69
CA ALA A 179 -5.87 6.47 12.03
C ALA A 179 -6.47 7.50 13.01
N ALA A 180 -6.02 8.76 12.94
CA ALA A 180 -6.54 9.85 13.74
C ALA A 180 -8.01 10.14 13.41
N ILE A 181 -8.39 10.13 12.13
CA ILE A 181 -9.79 10.27 11.71
C ILE A 181 -10.64 9.15 12.32
N TYR A 182 -10.17 7.91 12.34
CA TYR A 182 -10.90 6.83 12.99
C TYR A 182 -11.13 7.08 14.48
N ALA A 183 -10.12 7.59 15.20
CA ALA A 183 -10.22 7.89 16.63
C ALA A 183 -11.15 9.08 16.94
N TYR A 184 -11.21 10.08 16.06
CA TYR A 184 -12.00 11.31 16.24
C TYR A 184 -13.27 11.38 15.38
N ARG A 185 -13.65 10.29 14.71
CA ARG A 185 -14.76 10.21 13.74
C ARG A 185 -16.09 10.78 14.23
N GLU A 186 -16.35 10.77 15.54
CA GLU A 186 -17.60 11.25 16.14
C GLU A 186 -17.66 12.78 16.28
N ARG A 187 -16.52 13.46 16.20
CA ARG A 187 -16.41 14.92 16.29
C ARG A 187 -16.16 15.60 14.94
N LEU A 188 -15.92 14.81 13.89
CA LEU A 188 -15.49 15.33 12.60
C LEU A 188 -16.67 15.51 11.66
N ASN A 189 -16.77 16.72 11.10
CA ASN A 189 -17.75 17.07 10.07
C ASN A 189 -17.03 17.42 8.77
N PHE A 190 -17.37 16.72 7.69
CA PHE A 190 -16.82 16.96 6.34
C PHE A 190 -17.69 17.97 5.58
N GLY A 191 -17.83 19.19 6.13
CA GLY A 191 -18.60 20.27 5.52
C GLY A 191 -17.86 20.96 4.35
N TRP A 192 -18.59 21.69 3.50
CA TRP A 192 -17.99 22.43 2.39
C TRP A 192 -17.09 23.59 2.85
N ILE A 193 -17.38 24.18 4.02
CA ILE A 193 -16.55 25.22 4.63
C ILE A 193 -15.17 24.68 4.99
N THR A 194 -15.08 23.45 5.53
CA THR A 194 -13.79 22.85 5.85
C THR A 194 -13.00 22.52 4.59
N LEU A 195 -13.66 22.12 3.50
CA LEU A 195 -13.00 21.99 2.20
C LEU A 195 -12.46 23.32 1.70
N ALA A 196 -13.27 24.38 1.70
CA ALA A 196 -12.86 25.70 1.24
C ALA A 196 -11.65 26.22 2.04
N ALA A 197 -11.66 26.03 3.36
CA ALA A 197 -10.54 26.36 4.23
C ALA A 197 -9.28 25.55 3.89
N LEU A 198 -9.39 24.24 3.66
CA LEU A 198 -8.26 23.39 3.29
C LEU A 198 -7.70 23.72 1.90
N ILE A 199 -8.56 23.98 0.90
CA ILE A 199 -8.14 24.40 -0.44
C ILE A 199 -7.41 25.75 -0.35
N THR A 200 -7.98 26.71 0.39
CA THR A 200 -7.35 28.02 0.62
C THR A 200 -5.99 27.87 1.29
N ALA A 201 -5.92 27.07 2.37
CA ALA A 201 -4.66 26.76 3.05
C ALA A 201 -3.64 26.11 2.10
N SER A 202 -4.07 25.16 1.26
CA SER A 202 -3.19 24.51 0.26
C SER A 202 -2.62 25.53 -0.72
N TYR A 203 -3.43 26.50 -1.15
CA TYR A 203 -2.99 27.53 -2.08
C TYR A 203 -2.01 28.50 -1.42
N LEU A 204 -2.30 28.95 -0.20
CA LEU A 204 -1.43 29.88 0.54
C LEU A 204 -0.10 29.23 0.93
N LEU A 205 -0.12 27.94 1.29
CA LEU A 205 1.05 27.19 1.75
C LEU A 205 1.77 26.43 0.63
N ARG A 206 1.39 26.63 -0.65
CA ARG A 206 1.90 25.87 -1.81
C ARG A 206 3.42 25.91 -2.02
N LYS A 207 4.12 26.88 -1.43
CA LYS A 207 5.57 27.06 -1.49
C LYS A 207 6.29 26.66 -0.19
N THR A 208 5.62 25.93 0.69
CA THR A 208 6.15 25.56 2.01
C THR A 208 6.07 24.05 2.22
N GLU A 209 6.92 23.52 3.10
CA GLU A 209 6.96 22.08 3.43
C GLU A 209 5.68 21.58 4.11
N VAL A 210 4.88 22.50 4.65
CA VAL A 210 3.58 22.21 5.26
C VAL A 210 2.56 21.74 4.22
N LEU A 211 2.80 21.99 2.92
CA LEU A 211 1.88 21.61 1.86
C LEU A 211 1.57 20.11 1.86
N GLU A 212 2.54 19.24 2.15
CA GLU A 212 2.31 17.78 2.17
C GLU A 212 1.24 17.40 3.21
N VAL A 213 1.32 18.00 4.41
CA VAL A 213 0.34 17.77 5.49
C VAL A 213 -1.05 18.27 5.09
N VAL A 214 -1.11 19.47 4.51
CA VAL A 214 -2.38 20.08 4.06
C VAL A 214 -3.00 19.31 2.91
N MET A 215 -2.19 18.84 1.96
CA MET A 215 -2.65 18.01 0.84
C MET A 215 -3.22 16.68 1.32
N ASN A 216 -2.57 16.02 2.29
CA ASN A 216 -3.12 14.82 2.91
C ASN A 216 -4.46 15.12 3.62
N ALA A 217 -4.62 16.29 4.25
CA ALA A 217 -5.90 16.72 4.82
C ALA A 217 -6.99 16.96 3.74
N VAL A 218 -6.64 17.54 2.59
CA VAL A 218 -7.55 17.69 1.44
C VAL A 218 -7.98 16.31 0.92
N LEU A 219 -7.03 15.40 0.68
CA LEU A 219 -7.31 14.03 0.23
C LEU A 219 -8.20 13.27 1.20
N CYS A 220 -7.91 13.41 2.50
CA CYS A 220 -8.71 12.87 3.60
C CYS A 220 -10.14 13.42 3.55
N TRP A 221 -10.31 14.73 3.37
CA TRP A 221 -11.65 15.32 3.25
C TRP A 221 -12.42 14.69 2.08
N VAL A 222 -11.77 14.55 0.91
CA VAL A 222 -12.41 13.99 -0.29
C VAL A 222 -12.83 12.53 -0.07
N ILE A 223 -11.92 11.68 0.39
CA ILE A 223 -12.23 10.25 0.57
C ILE A 223 -13.33 10.02 1.59
N PHE A 224 -13.29 10.70 2.75
CA PHE A 224 -14.29 10.48 3.79
C PHE A 224 -15.62 11.15 3.44
N ARG A 225 -15.63 12.27 2.72
CA ARG A 225 -16.87 12.84 2.19
C ARG A 225 -17.58 11.85 1.26
N VAL A 226 -16.83 11.20 0.37
CA VAL A 226 -17.36 10.15 -0.51
C VAL A 226 -17.79 8.92 0.30
N ALA A 227 -16.97 8.46 1.25
CA ALA A 227 -17.25 7.27 2.06
C ALA A 227 -18.49 7.42 2.98
N TYR A 228 -18.77 8.64 3.48
CA TYR A 228 -19.94 8.95 4.30
C TYR A 228 -21.14 9.45 3.48
N MET A 229 -21.00 9.60 2.16
CA MET A 229 -22.11 10.00 1.31
C MET A 229 -23.19 8.91 1.31
N LYS A 230 -24.46 9.32 1.49
CA LYS A 230 -25.60 8.41 1.37
C LYS A 230 -25.78 8.03 -0.10
N ALA A 231 -25.15 6.95 -0.53
CA ALA A 231 -25.36 6.35 -1.85
C ALA A 231 -26.40 5.23 -1.78
N PRO A 232 -27.12 4.92 -2.89
CA PRO A 232 -27.97 3.74 -2.93
C PRO A 232 -27.15 2.48 -2.64
N LYS A 233 -27.73 1.51 -1.92
CA LYS A 233 -27.06 0.23 -1.65
C LYS A 233 -26.94 -0.56 -2.95
N TRP A 234 -25.85 -0.38 -3.69
CA TRP A 234 -25.55 -1.14 -4.88
C TRP A 234 -25.08 -2.54 -4.50
N ALA A 235 -26.03 -3.45 -4.28
CA ALA A 235 -25.78 -4.83 -3.84
C ALA A 235 -24.83 -5.60 -4.78
N TRP A 236 -24.76 -5.21 -6.06
CA TRP A 236 -23.85 -5.80 -7.03
C TRP A 236 -22.37 -5.47 -6.75
N LEU A 237 -22.05 -4.28 -6.22
CA LEU A 237 -20.68 -3.92 -5.83
C LEU A 237 -20.12 -4.89 -4.78
N GLN A 238 -20.97 -5.37 -3.86
CA GLN A 238 -20.57 -6.32 -2.82
C GLN A 238 -20.27 -7.71 -3.36
N ARG A 239 -20.64 -8.01 -4.62
CA ARG A 239 -20.35 -9.27 -5.30
C ARG A 239 -19.05 -9.20 -6.09
N ILE A 240 -18.47 -8.00 -6.26
CA ILE A 240 -17.22 -7.84 -6.98
C ILE A 240 -16.10 -8.49 -6.14
N PRO A 241 -15.29 -9.37 -6.74
CA PRO A 241 -14.11 -9.91 -6.08
C PRO A 241 -13.13 -8.81 -5.68
N ASP A 242 -12.32 -9.03 -4.63
CA ASP A 242 -11.27 -8.07 -4.26
C ASP A 242 -10.06 -8.24 -5.20
N LEU A 243 -10.20 -7.73 -6.43
CA LEU A 243 -9.18 -7.81 -7.48
C LEU A 243 -8.08 -6.75 -7.33
N SER A 244 -8.25 -5.81 -6.40
CA SER A 244 -7.40 -4.62 -6.27
C SER A 244 -5.92 -4.98 -6.11
N TYR A 245 -5.64 -5.98 -5.27
CA TYR A 245 -4.28 -6.44 -5.01
C TYR A 245 -3.66 -7.16 -6.21
N GLY A 246 -4.40 -8.08 -6.84
CA GLY A 246 -3.97 -8.74 -8.07
C GLY A 246 -3.66 -7.73 -9.19
N ILE A 247 -4.53 -6.75 -9.42
CA ILE A 247 -4.29 -5.69 -10.41
C ILE A 247 -2.98 -4.96 -10.07
N TYR A 248 -2.79 -4.61 -8.80
CA TYR A 248 -1.60 -3.89 -8.35
C TYR A 248 -0.28 -4.64 -8.57
N ILE A 249 -0.22 -5.97 -8.39
CA ILE A 249 1.02 -6.73 -8.60
C ILE A 249 1.25 -7.08 -10.08
N TYR A 250 0.21 -7.44 -10.84
CA TYR A 250 0.37 -7.91 -12.23
C TYR A 250 0.44 -6.81 -13.29
N HIS A 251 -0.15 -5.62 -13.07
CA HIS A 251 -0.24 -4.63 -14.15
C HIS A 251 1.12 -4.19 -14.71
N TRP A 252 2.13 -4.04 -13.85
CA TRP A 252 3.45 -3.55 -14.28
C TRP A 252 4.13 -4.49 -15.27
N CYS A 253 4.22 -5.78 -14.93
CA CYS A 253 4.91 -6.73 -15.80
C CYS A 253 4.17 -6.94 -17.14
N VAL A 254 2.83 -6.87 -17.12
CA VAL A 254 2.03 -6.90 -18.35
C VAL A 254 2.27 -5.66 -19.21
N LEU A 255 2.30 -4.47 -18.61
CA LEU A 255 2.61 -3.22 -19.31
C LEU A 255 4.01 -3.26 -19.93
N GLN A 256 5.01 -3.65 -19.15
CA GLN A 256 6.41 -3.74 -19.62
C GLN A 256 6.57 -4.74 -20.76
N LEU A 257 5.92 -5.90 -20.68
CA LEU A 257 5.98 -6.91 -21.73
C LEU A 257 5.32 -6.43 -23.03
N LEU A 258 4.16 -5.78 -22.95
CA LEU A 258 3.49 -5.24 -24.13
C LEU A 258 4.30 -4.10 -24.76
N PHE A 259 4.86 -3.21 -23.94
CA PHE A 259 5.70 -2.12 -24.44
C PHE A 259 7.00 -2.63 -25.05
N TYR A 260 7.57 -3.70 -24.50
CA TYR A 260 8.75 -4.36 -25.03
C TYR A 260 8.52 -4.95 -26.43
N TRP A 261 7.39 -5.63 -26.65
CA TRP A 261 7.06 -6.19 -27.96
C TRP A 261 6.53 -5.16 -28.96
N PHE A 262 5.86 -4.12 -28.47
CA PHE A 262 5.21 -3.09 -29.28
C PHE A 262 5.57 -1.69 -28.75
N PRO A 263 6.82 -1.22 -28.95
CA PRO A 263 7.30 0.05 -28.39
C PRO A 263 6.60 1.28 -28.98
N GLN A 264 5.87 1.11 -30.08
CA GLN A 264 5.18 2.18 -30.80
C GLN A 264 3.77 2.46 -30.25
N LEU A 265 3.28 1.67 -29.27
CA LEU A 265 1.94 1.83 -28.72
C LEU A 265 1.80 3.18 -28.04
N SER A 266 0.72 3.89 -28.35
CA SER A 266 0.30 5.04 -27.55
C SER A 266 -0.13 4.62 -26.15
N VAL A 267 -0.18 5.58 -25.22
CA VAL A 267 -0.60 5.33 -23.82
C VAL A 267 -2.01 4.72 -23.75
N MET A 268 -2.93 5.14 -24.62
CA MET A 268 -4.29 4.61 -24.64
C MET A 268 -4.36 3.19 -25.17
N GLU A 269 -3.59 2.87 -26.21
CA GLU A 269 -3.52 1.51 -26.76
C GLU A 269 -2.85 0.56 -25.76
N LEU A 270 -1.75 1.00 -25.13
CA LEU A 270 -1.07 0.23 -24.10
C LEU A 270 -2.02 -0.08 -22.94
N PHE A 271 -2.77 0.91 -22.45
CA PHE A 271 -3.78 0.70 -21.41
C PHE A 271 -4.90 -0.26 -21.86
N ALA A 272 -5.45 -0.05 -23.06
CA ALA A 272 -6.55 -0.87 -23.59
C ALA A 272 -6.13 -2.34 -23.77
N LEU A 273 -4.88 -2.58 -24.19
CA LEU A 273 -4.32 -3.92 -24.39
C LEU A 273 -3.85 -4.57 -23.08
N SER A 274 -3.33 -3.80 -22.12
CA SER A 274 -2.84 -4.33 -20.84
C SER A 274 -3.96 -4.61 -19.84
N PHE A 275 -5.07 -3.86 -19.92
CA PHE A 275 -6.15 -3.93 -18.93
C PHE A 275 -6.86 -5.30 -18.90
N PRO A 276 -7.33 -5.89 -20.01
CA PRO A 276 -7.96 -7.20 -20.00
C PRO A 276 -7.08 -8.33 -19.42
N PRO A 277 -5.82 -8.54 -19.87
CA PRO A 277 -4.97 -9.59 -19.30
C PRO A 277 -4.63 -9.33 -17.82
N THR A 278 -4.43 -8.08 -17.42
CA THR A 278 -4.20 -7.73 -16.00
C THR A 278 -5.40 -8.10 -15.13
N VAL A 279 -6.62 -7.76 -15.55
CA VAL A 279 -7.84 -8.12 -14.82
C VAL A 279 -8.04 -9.64 -14.80
N ALA A 280 -7.74 -10.33 -15.91
CA ALA A 280 -7.81 -11.80 -15.96
C ALA A 280 -6.82 -12.46 -14.97
N LEU A 281 -5.56 -12.02 -14.96
CA LEU A 281 -4.54 -12.50 -14.02
C LEU A 281 -4.92 -12.20 -12.57
N ALA A 282 -5.42 -10.99 -12.29
CA ALA A 282 -5.91 -10.62 -10.97
C ALA A 282 -7.08 -11.51 -10.53
N ALA A 283 -8.02 -11.81 -11.43
CA ALA A 283 -9.13 -12.71 -11.14
C ALA A 283 -8.65 -14.14 -10.86
N LEU A 284 -7.75 -14.67 -11.69
CA LEU A 284 -7.14 -15.99 -11.46
C LEU A 284 -6.44 -16.05 -10.10
N SER A 285 -5.62 -15.05 -9.78
CA SER A 285 -4.93 -14.96 -8.50
C SER A 285 -5.92 -14.90 -7.33
N TRP A 286 -6.99 -14.10 -7.46
CA TRP A 286 -8.03 -14.02 -6.44
C TRP A 286 -8.71 -15.36 -6.17
N TYR A 287 -9.19 -16.04 -7.21
CA TYR A 287 -9.97 -17.27 -7.05
C TYR A 287 -9.12 -18.48 -6.67
N ILE A 288 -7.88 -18.56 -7.17
CA ILE A 288 -6.99 -19.71 -6.99
C ILE A 288 -6.13 -19.56 -5.72
N VAL A 289 -5.70 -18.33 -5.39
CA VAL A 289 -4.70 -18.09 -4.34
C VAL A 289 -5.29 -17.29 -3.18
N GLU A 290 -5.72 -16.05 -3.41
CA GLU A 290 -6.04 -15.13 -2.32
C GLU A 290 -7.28 -15.56 -1.54
N LYS A 291 -8.39 -15.85 -2.23
CA LYS A 291 -9.66 -16.23 -1.60
C LYS A 291 -9.54 -17.53 -0.80
N PRO A 292 -8.92 -18.62 -1.30
CA PRO A 292 -8.66 -19.81 -0.49
C PRO A 292 -7.77 -19.54 0.73
N MET A 293 -6.72 -18.74 0.59
CA MET A 293 -5.83 -18.41 1.72
C MET A 293 -6.56 -17.60 2.79
N LEU A 294 -7.31 -16.57 2.39
CA LEU A 294 -8.09 -15.74 3.32
C LEU A 294 -9.21 -16.52 4.04
N ARG A 295 -9.75 -17.59 3.44
CA ARG A 295 -10.69 -18.50 4.11
C ARG A 295 -10.04 -19.24 5.28
N ASN A 296 -8.75 -19.52 5.19
CA ASN A 296 -7.98 -20.24 6.22
C ASN A 296 -7.43 -19.35 7.35
N LYS A 297 -7.75 -18.04 7.35
CA LYS A 297 -7.22 -17.09 8.35
C LYS A 297 -7.48 -17.47 9.81
N ILE A 298 -8.62 -18.11 10.11
CA ILE A 298 -8.94 -18.55 11.48
C ILE A 298 -8.02 -19.71 11.88
N LYS A 299 -7.86 -20.70 10.99
CA LYS A 299 -6.99 -21.85 11.21
C LYS A 299 -5.53 -21.40 11.41
N PHE A 300 -5.05 -20.51 10.55
CA PHE A 300 -3.70 -19.96 10.67
C PHE A 300 -3.51 -19.12 11.94
N ALA A 301 -4.51 -18.33 12.34
CA ALA A 301 -4.46 -17.60 13.61
C ALA A 301 -4.42 -18.54 14.83
N ASN A 302 -5.16 -19.66 14.79
CA ASN A 302 -5.09 -20.68 15.85
C ASN A 302 -3.73 -21.37 15.92
N TRP A 303 -3.11 -21.65 14.76
CA TRP A 303 -1.75 -22.18 14.71
C TRP A 303 -0.74 -21.20 15.32
N LEU A 304 -0.82 -19.90 15.00
CA LEU A 304 0.01 -18.87 15.63
C LEU A 304 -0.17 -18.81 17.16
N ARG A 305 -1.39 -18.99 17.66
CA ARG A 305 -1.65 -19.05 19.12
C ARG A 305 -0.95 -20.25 19.76
N GLY A 306 -0.89 -21.40 19.07
CA GLY A 306 -0.16 -22.59 19.51
C GLY A 306 1.35 -22.37 19.66
N LEU A 307 1.92 -21.44 18.89
CA LEU A 307 3.34 -21.04 18.99
C LEU A 307 3.62 -20.04 20.13
N GLY A 308 2.64 -19.73 20.97
CA GLY A 308 2.81 -18.85 22.12
C GLY A 308 2.51 -17.37 21.85
N PHE A 309 1.97 -17.01 20.68
CA PHE A 309 1.40 -15.66 20.48
C PHE A 309 0.14 -15.50 21.36
N LYS A 310 0.32 -14.89 22.53
CA LYS A 310 -0.76 -14.68 23.50
C LYS A 310 -1.74 -13.61 23.01
N ARG A 311 -2.98 -13.73 23.48
CA ARG A 311 -3.92 -12.59 23.48
C ARG A 311 -3.29 -11.46 24.32
N PRO A 312 -3.35 -10.20 23.89
CA PRO A 312 -3.15 -9.09 24.80
C PRO A 312 -4.09 -9.29 26.00
N MET A 313 -3.53 -9.23 27.21
CA MET A 313 -4.29 -9.49 28.42
C MET A 313 -5.49 -8.54 28.52
N ALA A 314 -6.64 -9.18 28.63
CA ALA A 314 -7.93 -8.60 28.95
C ALA A 314 -8.45 -7.54 27.99
N LYS A 315 -9.76 -7.42 28.03
CA LYS A 315 -10.63 -6.38 27.51
C LYS A 315 -10.20 -5.01 28.09
N GLN A 316 -8.98 -4.55 27.84
CA GLN A 316 -8.61 -3.17 28.14
C GLN A 316 -9.61 -2.33 27.37
N GLN A 317 -10.35 -1.48 28.10
CA GLN A 317 -11.11 -0.38 27.54
C GLN A 317 -10.16 0.44 26.67
N TYR A 318 -9.97 0.03 25.41
CA TYR A 318 -9.46 0.88 24.37
C TYR A 318 -10.60 1.87 24.14
N LEU A 319 -10.56 2.94 24.93
CA LEU A 319 -11.54 4.02 24.90
C LEU A 319 -11.54 4.59 23.48
N LEU A 320 -12.55 4.20 22.71
CA LEU A 320 -13.14 5.03 21.68
C LEU A 320 -14.28 5.88 22.27
N ASP A 321 -14.26 6.14 23.59
CA ASP A 321 -15.15 7.11 24.27
C ASP A 321 -14.71 8.54 23.96
#